data_AF-K1SJJ8-F1
#
_entry.id   AF-K1SJJ8-F1
#
_cell.length_a   1.000
_cell.length_b   1.000
_cell.length_c   1.000
_cell.angle_alpha   90.00
_cell.angle_beta   90.00
_cell.angle_gamma   90.00
#
_symmetry.space_group_name_H-M   'P 1'
#
loop_
_entity.id
_entity.type
_entity.pdbx_description
1 polymer ?
#
loop_
_entity_poly.entity_id
_entity_poly.type
_entity_poly.pdbx_seq_one_letter_code
_entity_poly.pdbx_strand_id
1 'polypeptide(L)'
;MKTNIMAILLTTMLAASDCAHAQNIREESGAGSAPAGEALPKVYFFREISSENLVRIYEALGREARGKVAVKLSTGEPGGHNFLQPELIAALVKRVNGTIVECNTAYGGKRADTESHLKAAADHGFTAIAPVEIMDARGESELPVKGGRHLDRDIVGRGFLDYDFTI
;
A
#
# COMPACT_ATOMS: atom_id res chain seq x y z
N MET A 1 -61.44 -21.25 -39.60
CA MET A 1 -60.75 -21.01 -38.32
C MET A 1 -59.31 -21.53 -38.44
N LYS A 2 -58.34 -20.62 -38.25
CA LYS A 2 -56.93 -20.86 -37.85
C LYS A 2 -56.05 -21.76 -38.76
N THR A 3 -55.32 -21.06 -39.62
CA THR A 3 -53.93 -21.26 -40.10
C THR A 3 -52.95 -21.84 -39.07
N ASN A 4 -51.77 -22.36 -39.42
CA ASN A 4 -51.22 -23.13 -40.54
C ASN A 4 -49.84 -23.61 -40.07
N ILE A 5 -49.42 -24.75 -40.58
CA ILE A 5 -48.20 -25.50 -40.27
C ILE A 5 -46.92 -24.76 -40.73
N MET A 6 -45.81 -25.07 -40.05
CA MET A 6 -44.39 -24.82 -40.37
C MET A 6 -44.05 -24.48 -41.83
N ALA A 7 -43.14 -23.51 -42.00
CA ALA A 7 -41.79 -23.68 -42.58
C ALA A 7 -41.30 -22.42 -43.35
N ILE A 8 -39.99 -22.39 -43.59
CA ILE A 8 -39.21 -21.57 -44.54
C ILE A 8 -38.62 -20.29 -43.89
N LEU A 9 -37.41 -20.36 -43.33
CA LEU A 9 -36.11 -20.29 -44.02
C LEU A 9 -35.88 -18.92 -44.70
N LEU A 10 -35.22 -18.00 -44.00
CA LEU A 10 -34.57 -16.86 -44.64
C LEU A 10 -33.17 -16.68 -44.05
N THR A 11 -32.20 -17.19 -44.80
CA THR A 11 -30.79 -16.88 -44.73
C THR A 11 -30.55 -15.39 -44.96
N THR A 12 -29.84 -14.74 -44.03
CA THR A 12 -28.93 -13.64 -44.38
C THR A 12 -27.61 -13.85 -43.64
N MET A 13 -26.58 -14.18 -44.43
CA MET A 13 -25.19 -13.93 -44.07
C MET A 13 -24.98 -12.41 -43.96
N LEU A 14 -24.27 -11.96 -42.93
CA LEU A 14 -23.14 -11.02 -43.00
C LEU A 14 -22.68 -10.69 -41.56
N ALA A 15 -21.61 -11.34 -41.12
CA ALA A 15 -20.78 -10.85 -40.00
C ALA A 15 -19.34 -11.33 -40.21
N ALA A 16 -18.80 -11.05 -41.39
CA ALA A 16 -17.35 -10.98 -41.61
C ALA A 16 -17.03 -9.49 -41.75
N SER A 17 -16.52 -8.87 -40.68
CA SER A 17 -15.64 -7.68 -40.73
C SER A 17 -15.24 -7.11 -39.37
N ASP A 18 -15.77 -7.58 -38.23
CA ASP A 18 -15.48 -6.94 -36.94
C ASP A 18 -14.13 -7.29 -36.29
N CYS A 19 -13.30 -8.11 -36.93
CA CYS A 19 -11.94 -8.37 -36.44
C CYS A 19 -10.87 -7.47 -37.08
N ALA A 20 -11.22 -6.65 -38.08
CA ALA A 20 -10.26 -5.80 -38.79
C ALA A 20 -10.23 -4.33 -38.30
N HIS A 21 -11.13 -3.92 -37.39
CA HIS A 21 -11.22 -2.53 -36.92
C HIS A 21 -10.60 -2.28 -35.53
N ALA A 22 -10.17 -3.34 -34.82
CA ALA A 22 -9.58 -3.22 -33.48
C ALA A 22 -8.11 -2.75 -33.48
N GLN A 23 -7.44 -2.69 -34.64
CA GLN A 23 -6.01 -2.33 -34.72
C GLN A 23 -5.73 -0.89 -35.18
N ASN A 24 -6.75 -0.09 -35.54
CA ASN A 24 -6.59 1.29 -36.00
C ASN A 24 -7.16 2.37 -35.06
N ILE A 25 -7.58 2.04 -33.83
CA ILE A 25 -8.09 3.00 -32.83
C ILE A 25 -7.03 3.31 -31.73
N ARG A 26 -5.77 2.90 -31.92
CA ARG A 26 -4.71 3.09 -30.92
C ARG A 26 -3.81 4.31 -31.10
N GLU A 27 -4.05 5.19 -32.07
CA GLU A 27 -3.20 6.39 -32.24
C GLU A 27 -3.86 7.74 -31.90
N GLU A 28 -5.17 7.84 -31.68
CA GLU A 28 -5.78 9.08 -31.21
C GLU A 28 -6.92 8.82 -30.22
N SER A 29 -6.60 8.54 -28.97
CA SER A 29 -7.56 8.72 -27.87
C SER A 29 -6.87 9.15 -26.57
N GLY A 30 -6.94 10.45 -26.32
CA GLY A 30 -7.06 10.96 -24.96
C GLY A 30 -5.76 11.20 -24.20
N ALA A 31 -5.00 12.20 -24.63
CA ALA A 31 -4.58 13.18 -23.63
C ALA A 31 -5.87 13.75 -23.04
N GLY A 32 -6.37 13.13 -21.97
CA GLY A 32 -7.44 13.72 -21.17
C GLY A 32 -6.96 15.11 -20.80
N SER A 33 -7.66 16.13 -21.30
CA SER A 33 -7.41 17.50 -20.91
C SER A 33 -7.57 17.55 -19.40
N ALA A 34 -6.45 17.57 -18.68
CA ALA A 34 -6.45 17.89 -17.26
C ALA A 34 -7.27 19.18 -17.09
N PRO A 35 -8.14 19.27 -16.05
CA PRO A 35 -8.88 20.50 -15.80
C PRO A 35 -7.87 21.66 -15.77
N ALA A 36 -8.07 22.61 -16.69
CA ALA A 36 -7.19 23.76 -16.82
C ALA A 36 -7.31 24.61 -15.55
N GLY A 37 -6.35 24.45 -14.64
CA GLY A 37 -6.34 25.17 -13.37
C GLY A 37 -5.61 24.45 -12.22
N GLU A 38 -5.44 23.13 -12.29
CA GLU A 38 -4.71 22.39 -11.25
C GLU A 38 -3.27 22.12 -11.66
N ALA A 39 -2.32 22.50 -10.79
CA ALA A 39 -0.92 22.15 -10.97
C ALA A 39 -0.77 20.62 -10.97
N LEU A 40 -0.04 20.08 -11.94
CA LEU A 40 0.26 18.65 -11.98
C LEU A 40 0.96 18.22 -10.66
N PRO A 41 0.67 17.02 -10.13
CA PRO A 41 1.34 16.52 -8.93
C PRO A 41 2.86 16.48 -9.10
N LYS A 42 3.59 16.95 -8.09
CA LYS A 42 5.05 16.88 -8.08
C LYS A 42 5.52 15.47 -7.69
N VAL A 43 6.29 14.83 -8.55
CA VAL A 43 6.86 13.49 -8.32
C VAL A 43 8.35 13.61 -8.03
N TYR A 44 8.80 13.00 -6.93
CA TYR A 44 10.20 12.89 -6.55
C TYR A 44 10.69 11.46 -6.82
N PHE A 45 11.85 11.30 -7.43
CA PHE A 45 12.36 9.99 -7.83
C PHE A 45 13.89 9.97 -7.87
N PHE A 46 14.47 8.86 -7.42
CA PHE A 46 15.87 8.51 -7.64
C PHE A 46 15.96 7.20 -8.42
N ARG A 47 16.88 7.13 -9.39
CA ARG A 47 17.18 5.88 -10.11
C ARG A 47 17.94 4.87 -9.24
N GLU A 48 18.74 5.40 -8.32
CA GLU A 48 19.57 4.62 -7.42
C GLU A 48 18.87 4.47 -6.06
N ILE A 49 18.73 3.22 -5.61
CA ILE A 49 18.16 2.87 -4.30
C ILE A 49 19.29 2.82 -3.29
N SER A 50 19.33 3.78 -2.38
CA SER A 50 20.30 3.83 -1.28
C SER A 50 19.68 4.46 -0.03
N SER A 51 20.30 4.20 1.14
CA SER A 51 19.84 4.71 2.43
C SER A 51 19.88 6.25 2.47
N GLU A 52 20.90 6.85 1.83
CA GLU A 52 21.06 8.29 1.71
C GLU A 52 19.96 8.90 0.84
N ASN A 53 19.61 8.24 -0.27
CA ASN A 53 18.58 8.74 -1.17
C ASN A 53 17.18 8.66 -0.53
N LEU A 54 16.93 7.70 0.37
CA LEU A 54 15.70 7.67 1.18
C LEU A 54 15.59 8.89 2.10
N VAL A 55 16.68 9.27 2.77
CA VAL A 55 16.72 10.49 3.59
C VAL A 55 16.48 11.74 2.73
N ARG A 56 17.13 11.84 1.57
CA ARG A 56 16.98 12.99 0.66
C ARG A 56 15.57 13.15 0.13
N ILE A 57 14.89 12.06 -0.23
CA ILE A 57 13.49 12.11 -0.66
C ILE A 57 12.61 12.58 0.49
N TYR A 58 12.80 12.05 1.71
CA TYR A 58 12.04 12.48 2.88
C TYR A 58 12.23 13.99 3.15
N GLU A 59 13.46 14.50 3.10
CA GLU A 59 13.74 15.92 3.29
C GLU A 59 13.13 16.80 2.19
N ALA A 60 13.08 16.31 0.95
CA ALA A 60 12.43 17.02 -0.16
C ALA A 60 10.91 17.17 0.00
N LEU A 61 10.27 16.36 0.84
CA LEU A 61 8.84 16.52 1.18
C LEU A 61 8.57 17.76 2.05
N GLY A 62 9.58 18.28 2.75
CA GLY A 62 9.45 19.48 3.60
C GLY A 62 8.51 19.31 4.80
N ARG A 63 8.13 18.07 5.14
CA ARG A 63 7.24 17.74 6.26
C ARG A 63 7.99 16.92 7.29
N GLU A 64 8.57 17.62 8.25
CA GLU A 64 9.35 17.00 9.32
C GLU A 64 8.45 16.22 10.30
N ALA A 65 8.78 14.95 10.52
CA ALA A 65 8.24 14.13 11.58
C ALA A 65 8.84 14.57 12.92
N ARG A 66 7.97 14.99 13.85
CA ARG A 66 8.33 15.50 15.18
C ARG A 66 7.57 14.71 16.25
N GLY A 67 8.07 14.73 17.48
CA GLY A 67 7.50 13.97 18.60
C GLY A 67 7.91 12.50 18.57
N LYS A 68 7.07 11.61 19.10
CA LYS A 68 7.25 10.16 19.02
C LYS A 68 6.82 9.67 17.63
N VAL A 69 7.78 9.22 16.83
CA VAL A 69 7.56 8.82 15.43
C VAL A 69 7.43 7.30 15.30
N ALA A 70 6.31 6.86 14.73
CA ALA A 70 6.08 5.48 14.30
C ALA A 70 6.54 5.32 12.84
N VAL A 71 7.42 4.36 12.59
CA VAL A 71 7.81 3.93 11.23
C VAL A 71 7.11 2.62 10.93
N LYS A 72 6.01 2.68 10.18
CA LYS A 72 5.16 1.54 9.87
C LYS A 72 5.71 0.80 8.67
N LEU A 73 6.13 -0.45 8.88
CA LEU A 73 6.62 -1.33 7.82
C LEU A 73 6.26 -2.78 8.13
N SER A 74 6.54 -3.68 7.18
CA SER A 74 6.47 -5.11 7.45
C SER A 74 7.86 -5.66 7.73
N THR A 75 8.01 -6.39 8.85
CA THR A 75 9.27 -7.05 9.19
C THR A 75 9.49 -8.36 8.42
N GLY A 76 8.52 -8.78 7.59
CA GLY A 76 8.58 -10.00 6.79
C GLY A 76 8.33 -11.29 7.55
N GLU A 77 7.84 -12.31 6.85
CA GLU A 77 7.61 -13.64 7.43
C GLU A 77 8.92 -14.40 7.67
N PRO A 78 9.06 -15.14 8.80
CA PRO A 78 10.23 -15.97 9.06
C PRO A 78 10.55 -16.94 7.92
N GLY A 79 11.81 -16.93 7.47
CA GLY A 79 12.29 -17.72 6.34
C GLY A 79 12.04 -17.08 4.97
N GLY A 80 11.40 -15.91 4.92
CA GLY A 80 11.33 -15.08 3.72
C GLY A 80 12.56 -14.17 3.57
N HIS A 81 12.71 -13.58 2.38
CA HIS A 81 13.79 -12.61 2.10
C HIS A 81 13.28 -11.31 1.42
N ASN A 82 11.96 -11.18 1.25
CA ASN A 82 11.32 -10.07 0.54
C ASN A 82 10.92 -8.92 1.47
N PHE A 83 11.56 -8.79 2.63
CA PHE A 83 11.38 -7.66 3.53
C PHE A 83 12.37 -6.53 3.20
N LEU A 84 12.03 -5.31 3.64
CA LEU A 84 12.95 -4.18 3.52
C LEU A 84 14.23 -4.49 4.28
N GLN A 85 15.37 -4.41 3.60
CA GLN A 85 16.67 -4.63 4.25
C GLN A 85 16.89 -3.57 5.33
N PRO A 86 17.14 -3.94 6.61
CA PRO A 86 17.37 -2.96 7.67
C PRO A 86 18.47 -1.95 7.33
N GLU A 87 19.52 -2.39 6.64
CA GLU A 87 20.65 -1.54 6.22
C GLU A 87 20.19 -0.43 5.27
N LEU A 88 19.23 -0.72 4.39
CA LEU A 88 18.68 0.24 3.45
C LEU A 88 17.88 1.34 4.17
N ILE A 89 17.10 0.97 5.20
CA ILE A 89 16.20 1.93 5.87
C ILE A 89 16.84 2.61 7.10
N ALA A 90 17.94 2.07 7.63
CA ALA A 90 18.52 2.48 8.90
C ALA A 90 18.78 3.99 8.99
N ALA A 91 19.29 4.61 7.92
CA ALA A 91 19.57 6.04 7.90
C ALA A 91 18.30 6.87 8.10
N LEU A 92 17.21 6.51 7.42
CA LEU A 92 15.93 7.21 7.54
C LEU A 92 15.30 7.00 8.92
N VAL A 93 15.24 5.77 9.41
CA VAL A 93 14.68 5.46 10.73
C VAL A 93 15.41 6.22 11.84
N LYS A 94 16.74 6.28 11.79
CA LYS A 94 17.55 7.06 12.73
C LYS A 94 17.37 8.57 12.56
N ARG A 95 17.27 9.06 11.32
CA ARG A 95 17.06 10.49 11.00
C ARG A 95 15.79 11.06 11.62
N VAL A 96 14.75 10.24 11.76
CA VAL A 96 13.46 10.60 12.35
C VAL A 96 13.32 10.16 13.81
N ASN A 97 14.36 9.58 14.40
CA ASN A 97 14.33 8.98 15.74
C ASN A 97 13.14 8.03 15.94
N GLY A 98 12.87 7.21 14.92
CA GLY A 98 11.66 6.40 14.81
C GLY A 98 11.70 5.11 15.62
N THR A 99 10.52 4.67 16.04
CA THR A 99 10.27 3.29 16.47
C THR A 99 9.63 2.53 15.31
N ILE A 100 10.14 1.35 14.98
CA ILE A 100 9.53 0.49 13.96
C ILE A 100 8.27 -0.13 14.56
N VAL A 101 7.15 -0.02 13.88
CA VAL A 101 5.86 -0.50 14.40
C VAL A 101 5.17 -1.47 13.44
N GLU A 102 4.62 -2.56 13.99
CA GLU A 102 3.75 -3.49 13.27
C GLU A 102 2.62 -4.00 14.17
N CYS A 103 1.62 -4.70 13.62
CA CYS A 103 0.62 -5.44 14.40
C CYS A 103 0.75 -6.92 14.07
N ASN A 104 0.31 -7.81 14.95
CA ASN A 104 0.27 -9.25 14.66
C ASN A 104 -0.55 -9.55 13.40
N THR A 105 -0.19 -10.63 12.71
CA THR A 105 -0.87 -11.04 11.49
C THR A 105 -2.26 -11.61 11.81
N ALA A 106 -3.28 -11.12 11.10
CA ALA A 106 -4.64 -11.64 11.24
C ALA A 106 -4.82 -13.05 10.59
N TYR A 107 -3.94 -13.43 9.67
CA TYR A 107 -4.03 -14.67 8.89
C TYR A 107 -3.27 -15.86 9.53
N GLY A 108 -2.92 -15.78 10.81
CA GLY A 108 -2.09 -16.78 11.49
C GLY A 108 -0.62 -16.70 11.06
N GLY A 109 0.15 -17.75 11.35
CA GLY A 109 1.59 -17.82 11.03
C GLY A 109 2.50 -17.40 12.18
N LYS A 110 3.79 -17.22 11.89
CA LYS A 110 4.85 -16.98 12.91
C LYS A 110 5.01 -15.50 13.31
N ARG A 111 3.98 -14.70 13.03
CA ARG A 111 3.83 -13.30 13.44
C ARG A 111 2.43 -13.03 13.99
N ALA A 112 1.68 -14.09 14.30
CA ALA A 112 0.31 -14.01 14.80
C ALA A 112 0.24 -13.75 16.31
N ASP A 113 1.36 -13.89 17.02
CA ASP A 113 1.50 -13.53 18.42
C ASP A 113 2.72 -12.63 18.61
N THR A 114 2.70 -11.83 19.67
CA THR A 114 3.69 -10.78 19.91
C THR A 114 5.10 -11.34 20.10
N GLU A 115 5.26 -12.48 20.78
CA GLU A 115 6.57 -13.05 21.05
C GLU A 115 7.23 -13.56 19.75
N SER A 116 6.49 -14.34 18.96
CA SER A 116 6.99 -14.86 17.68
C SER A 116 7.24 -13.73 16.68
N HIS A 117 6.41 -12.69 16.67
CA HIS A 117 6.58 -11.53 15.80
C HIS A 117 7.84 -10.73 16.15
N LEU A 118 8.07 -10.42 17.44
CA LEU A 118 9.29 -9.75 17.87
C LEU A 118 10.54 -10.59 17.56
N LYS A 119 10.44 -11.91 17.68
CA LYS A 119 11.52 -12.80 17.26
C LYS A 119 11.80 -12.69 15.77
N ALA A 120 10.77 -12.67 14.92
CA ALA A 120 10.92 -12.49 13.47
C ALA A 120 11.62 -11.15 13.14
N ALA A 121 11.20 -10.07 13.80
CA ALA A 121 11.81 -8.76 13.62
C ALA A 121 13.30 -8.73 14.03
N ALA A 122 13.64 -9.41 15.12
CA ALA A 122 15.02 -9.54 15.58
C ALA A 122 15.87 -10.40 14.64
N ASP A 123 15.36 -11.57 14.23
CA ASP A 123 16.04 -12.49 13.31
C ASP A 123 16.33 -11.82 11.95
N HIS A 124 15.45 -10.92 11.51
CA HIS A 124 15.61 -10.15 10.27
C HIS A 124 16.41 -8.85 10.45
N GLY A 125 16.92 -8.55 11.65
CA GLY A 125 17.85 -7.44 11.91
C GLY A 125 17.20 -6.08 12.21
N PHE A 126 15.88 -5.98 12.30
CA PHE A 126 15.20 -4.69 12.55
C PHE A 126 15.49 -4.13 13.94
N THR A 127 15.59 -4.99 14.96
CA THR A 127 15.88 -4.56 16.33
C THR A 127 17.31 -4.03 16.51
N ALA A 128 18.20 -4.27 15.54
CA ALA A 128 19.56 -3.74 15.56
C ALA A 128 19.64 -2.26 15.13
N ILE A 129 18.62 -1.75 14.43
CA ILE A 129 18.62 -0.39 13.90
C ILE A 129 17.71 0.57 14.67
N ALA A 130 16.68 0.06 15.33
CA ALA A 130 15.70 0.82 16.11
C ALA A 130 14.89 -0.09 17.05
N PRO A 131 14.19 0.48 18.07
CA PRO A 131 13.18 -0.27 18.81
C PRO A 131 12.07 -0.76 17.88
N VAL A 132 11.49 -1.92 18.20
CA VAL A 132 10.34 -2.50 17.49
C VAL A 132 9.18 -2.64 18.47
N GLU A 133 8.00 -2.16 18.09
CA GLU A 133 6.76 -2.30 18.86
C GLU A 133 5.69 -3.06 18.05
N ILE A 134 5.12 -4.09 18.69
CA ILE A 134 3.92 -4.77 18.20
C ILE A 134 2.71 -4.08 18.82
N MET A 135 2.01 -3.25 18.04
CA MET A 135 1.08 -2.23 18.53
C MET A 135 -0.18 -2.80 19.17
N ASP A 136 -0.59 -4.00 18.77
CA ASP A 136 -1.75 -4.73 19.28
C ASP A 136 -1.41 -5.67 20.45
N ALA A 137 -0.16 -5.71 20.91
CA ALA A 137 0.27 -6.55 22.04
C ALA A 137 -0.51 -6.25 23.35
N ARG A 138 -1.08 -5.05 23.47
CA ARG A 138 -1.90 -4.60 24.62
C ARG A 138 -3.38 -4.43 24.25
N GLY A 139 -3.82 -5.08 23.17
CA GLY A 139 -5.15 -4.96 22.61
C GLY A 139 -5.27 -3.85 21.55
N GLU A 140 -6.51 -3.55 21.19
CA GLU A 140 -6.86 -2.67 20.07
C GLU A 140 -7.51 -1.38 20.56
N SER A 141 -7.73 -0.44 19.65
CA SER A 141 -8.48 0.80 19.86
C SER A 141 -9.24 1.15 18.60
N GLU A 142 -10.41 1.78 18.76
CA GLU A 142 -11.24 2.21 17.64
C GLU A 142 -11.10 3.72 17.41
N LEU A 143 -10.75 4.10 16.17
CA LEU A 143 -10.70 5.48 15.70
C LEU A 143 -11.96 5.79 14.89
N PRO A 144 -12.70 6.87 15.19
CA PRO A 144 -13.90 7.21 14.43
C PRO A 144 -13.55 7.71 13.01
N VAL A 145 -14.23 7.19 11.99
CA VAL A 145 -14.10 7.63 10.59
C VAL A 145 -15.27 8.57 10.25
N LYS A 146 -15.02 9.88 10.37
CA LYS A 146 -16.04 10.90 10.04
C LYS A 146 -16.22 11.02 8.53
N GLY A 147 -17.47 10.86 8.07
CA GLY A 147 -17.80 10.94 6.65
C GLY A 147 -17.40 9.70 5.83
N GLY A 148 -17.11 8.57 6.49
CA GLY A 148 -16.80 7.33 5.81
C GLY A 148 -17.96 6.80 4.95
N ARG A 149 -17.64 6.22 3.79
CA ARG A 149 -18.63 5.62 2.89
C ARG A 149 -19.07 4.22 3.32
N HIS A 150 -18.11 3.42 3.79
CA HIS A 150 -18.28 2.00 4.09
C HIS A 150 -17.88 1.63 5.53
N LEU A 151 -17.09 2.46 6.19
CA LEU A 151 -16.58 2.24 7.54
C LEU A 151 -16.93 3.46 8.39
N ASP A 152 -17.41 3.22 9.60
CA ASP A 152 -17.65 4.25 10.63
C ASP A 152 -16.50 4.36 11.62
N ARG A 153 -15.59 3.38 11.63
CA ARG A 153 -14.41 3.32 12.47
C ARG A 153 -13.27 2.53 11.84
N ASP A 154 -12.07 2.77 12.35
CA ASP A 154 -10.84 2.05 12.05
C ASP A 154 -10.30 1.40 13.33
N ILE A 155 -9.95 0.12 13.27
CA ILE A 155 -9.42 -0.63 14.41
C ILE A 155 -7.91 -0.67 14.29
N VAL A 156 -7.22 -0.08 15.26
CA VAL A 156 -5.76 0.00 15.31
C VAL A 156 -5.23 -0.71 16.54
N GLY A 157 -3.96 -1.12 16.52
CA GLY A 157 -3.28 -1.56 17.74
C GLY A 157 -3.25 -0.44 18.77
N ARG A 158 -3.51 -0.73 20.04
CA ARG A 158 -3.62 0.28 21.11
C ARG A 158 -2.38 1.18 21.21
N GLY A 159 -1.19 0.66 20.91
CA GLY A 159 0.05 1.44 20.88
C GLY A 159 0.05 2.57 19.85
N PHE A 160 -0.84 2.55 18.84
CA PHE A 160 -0.91 3.60 17.81
C PHE A 160 -1.21 4.98 18.38
N LEU A 161 -2.01 5.03 19.44
CA LEU A 161 -2.38 6.28 20.11
C LEU A 161 -1.21 6.92 20.88
N ASP A 162 -0.10 6.19 21.06
CA ASP A 162 1.07 6.68 21.78
C ASP A 162 2.02 7.51 20.89
N TYR A 163 1.73 7.64 19.59
CA TYR A 163 2.61 8.29 18.59
C TYR A 163 2.05 9.60 18.07
N ASP A 164 2.94 10.58 17.87
CA ASP A 164 2.60 11.92 17.37
C ASP A 164 2.62 11.99 15.84
N PHE A 165 3.36 11.07 15.20
CA PHE A 165 3.56 11.04 13.76
C PHE A 165 3.76 9.62 13.26
N THR A 166 3.16 9.27 12.12
CA THR A 166 3.37 7.99 11.45
C THR A 166 3.97 8.22 10.06
N ILE A 167 5.02 7.46 9.76
CA ILE A 167 5.67 7.34 8.45
C ILE A 167 5.37 5.96 7.88
#